data_AF-A0A8N1S562-F1
#
_entry.id   AF-A0A8N1S562-F1
#
_cell.length_a   1.000
_cell.length_b   1.000
_cell.length_c   1.000
_cell.angle_alpha   90.00
_cell.angle_beta   90.00
_cell.angle_gamma   90.00
#
_symmetry.space_group_name_H-M   'P 1'
#
loop_
_entity.id
_entity.type
_entity.pdbx_description
1 polymer ?
#
loop_
_entity_poly.entity_id
_entity_poly.type
_entity_poly.pdbx_seq_one_letter_code
_entity_poly.pdbx_strand_id
1 'polypeptide(L)'
;MFSSPASAVGESSGYDFQKEENAAKWKGVFVNSLRKVLEQVHPSLEARQDALDYVESLILRMLGMLCGHPPPQTPQDVEERVRRTFPTPIDRWALRDARDALEKGKT
;
A
#
# COMPACT_ATOMS: atom_id res chain seq x y z
N MET A 1 -42.44 20.35 -11.82
CA MET A 1 -41.02 20.27 -12.19
C MET A 1 -40.21 20.30 -10.91
N PHE A 2 -39.77 19.15 -10.40
CA PHE A 2 -38.74 19.05 -9.37
C PHE A 2 -37.95 17.79 -9.68
N SER A 3 -36.81 17.97 -10.34
CA SER A 3 -35.86 16.90 -10.62
C SER A 3 -35.03 16.69 -9.35
N SER A 4 -35.15 15.51 -8.75
CA SER A 4 -34.23 15.06 -7.70
C SER A 4 -32.82 14.92 -8.30
N PRO A 5 -31.77 15.47 -7.67
CA PRO A 5 -30.42 15.18 -8.11
C PRO A 5 -30.12 13.73 -7.72
N ALA A 6 -29.89 12.90 -8.73
CA ALA A 6 -29.18 11.65 -8.54
C ALA A 6 -27.86 12.02 -7.86
N SER A 7 -27.72 11.68 -6.58
CA SER A 7 -26.43 11.73 -5.90
C SER A 7 -25.50 10.83 -6.70
N ALA A 8 -24.66 11.46 -7.53
CA ALA A 8 -23.47 10.87 -8.07
C ALA A 8 -22.64 10.42 -6.87
N VAL A 9 -22.84 9.18 -6.46
CA VAL A 9 -21.81 8.40 -5.77
C VAL A 9 -20.68 8.36 -6.78
N GLY A 10 -19.78 9.34 -6.69
CA GLY A 10 -18.56 9.34 -7.48
C GLY A 10 -17.84 8.05 -7.15
N GLU A 11 -17.96 7.06 -8.03
CA GLU A 11 -17.08 5.91 -8.07
C GLU A 11 -15.67 6.48 -8.15
N SER A 12 -15.03 6.55 -6.98
CA SER A 12 -13.64 6.96 -6.85
C SER A 12 -12.81 5.89 -7.54
N SER A 13 -12.64 6.03 -8.86
CA SER A 13 -11.75 5.18 -9.66
C SER A 13 -10.32 5.53 -9.28
N GLY A 14 -9.92 5.12 -8.07
CA GLY A 14 -8.52 5.03 -7.67
C GLY A 14 -7.81 4.02 -8.58
N TYR A 15 -6.50 4.16 -8.69
CA TYR A 15 -5.70 3.26 -9.52
C TYR A 15 -5.85 1.82 -9.04
N ASP A 16 -6.44 0.97 -9.89
CA ASP A 16 -6.65 -0.44 -9.58
C ASP A 16 -5.43 -1.26 -9.99
N PHE A 17 -4.66 -1.69 -8.98
CA PHE A 17 -3.50 -2.56 -9.14
C PHE A 17 -3.86 -3.97 -9.60
N GLN A 18 -5.12 -4.40 -9.42
CA GLN A 18 -5.61 -5.72 -9.79
C GLN A 18 -6.23 -5.77 -11.19
N LYS A 19 -6.48 -4.61 -11.83
CA LYS A 19 -6.90 -4.53 -13.23
C LYS A 19 -5.85 -5.23 -14.10
N GLU A 20 -6.29 -6.12 -15.00
CA GLU A 20 -5.43 -7.00 -15.83
C GLU A 20 -4.25 -6.26 -16.51
N GLU A 21 -4.52 -5.06 -17.03
CA GLU A 21 -3.55 -4.18 -17.68
C GLU A 21 -2.43 -3.68 -16.74
N ASN A 22 -2.76 -3.45 -15.47
CA ASN A 22 -1.83 -2.99 -14.45
C ASN A 22 -1.17 -4.17 -13.73
N ALA A 23 -1.90 -5.26 -13.54
CA ALA A 23 -1.42 -6.47 -12.87
C ALA A 23 -0.14 -6.99 -13.52
N ALA A 24 -0.02 -6.93 -14.85
CA ALA A 24 1.20 -7.32 -15.56
C ALA A 24 2.45 -6.49 -15.19
N LYS A 25 2.27 -5.23 -14.75
CA LYS A 25 3.36 -4.34 -14.33
C LYS A 25 3.77 -4.56 -12.88
N TRP A 26 2.83 -4.93 -12.03
CA TRP A 26 3.03 -5.02 -10.59
C TRP A 26 3.29 -6.45 -10.08
N LYS A 27 2.86 -7.46 -10.83
CA LYS A 27 3.03 -8.87 -10.46
C LYS A 27 4.50 -9.25 -10.43
N GLY A 28 4.96 -9.73 -9.29
CA GLY A 28 6.33 -10.17 -9.03
C GLY A 28 7.30 -9.06 -8.63
N VAL A 29 6.85 -7.79 -8.56
CA VAL A 29 7.73 -6.66 -8.21
C VAL A 29 8.24 -6.77 -6.77
N PHE A 30 7.40 -7.20 -5.85
CA PHE A 30 7.75 -7.30 -4.44
C PHE A 30 8.16 -8.71 -4.01
N VAL A 31 7.79 -9.77 -4.76
CA VAL A 31 8.13 -11.18 -4.44
C VAL A 31 9.59 -11.38 -4.03
N ASN A 32 10.55 -10.88 -4.82
CA ASN A 32 11.98 -11.06 -4.53
C ASN A 32 12.41 -10.32 -3.25
N SER A 33 11.88 -9.12 -3.03
CA SER A 33 12.13 -8.34 -1.81
C SER A 33 11.51 -9.01 -0.59
N LEU A 34 10.29 -9.55 -0.72
CA LEU A 34 9.60 -10.29 0.34
C LEU A 34 10.35 -11.55 0.75
N ARG A 35 10.96 -12.26 -0.20
CA ARG A 35 11.82 -13.41 0.11
C ARG A 35 13.01 -13.01 0.99
N LYS A 36 13.69 -11.92 0.63
CA LYS A 36 14.81 -11.39 1.44
C LYS A 36 14.37 -10.94 2.83
N VAL A 37 13.20 -10.29 2.93
CA VAL A 37 12.64 -9.89 4.23
C VAL A 37 12.34 -11.12 5.08
N LEU A 38 11.75 -12.17 4.48
CA LEU A 38 11.50 -13.42 5.19
C LEU A 38 12.80 -14.06 5.70
N GLU A 39 13.84 -14.13 4.89
CA GLU A 39 15.14 -14.65 5.30
C GLU A 39 15.76 -13.86 6.46
N GLN A 40 15.56 -12.53 6.49
CA GLN A 40 16.04 -11.68 7.58
C GLN A 40 15.26 -11.89 8.89
N VAL A 41 13.96 -12.16 8.81
CA VAL A 41 13.11 -12.34 10.00
C VAL A 41 13.15 -13.80 10.49
N HIS A 42 13.17 -14.76 9.56
CA HIS A 42 13.12 -16.20 9.82
C HIS A 42 14.04 -16.98 8.86
N PRO A 43 15.34 -17.08 9.15
CA PRO A 43 16.34 -17.69 8.25
C PRO A 43 16.09 -19.15 7.90
N SER A 44 15.33 -19.88 8.74
CA SER A 44 15.04 -21.31 8.56
C SER A 44 13.71 -21.59 7.86
N LEU A 45 12.95 -20.55 7.48
CA LEU A 45 11.60 -20.70 6.92
C LEU A 45 11.60 -20.33 5.44
N GLU A 46 11.10 -21.25 4.61
CA GLU A 46 10.89 -20.99 3.18
C GLU A 46 9.41 -20.70 2.91
N ALA A 47 9.14 -19.61 2.19
CA ALA A 47 7.79 -19.31 1.71
C ALA A 47 7.54 -19.90 0.32
N ARG A 48 6.36 -20.51 0.18
CA ARG A 48 5.81 -20.93 -1.11
C ARG A 48 5.50 -19.70 -1.98
N GLN A 49 5.61 -19.87 -3.29
CA GLN A 49 5.41 -18.78 -4.25
C GLN A 49 4.01 -18.17 -4.17
N ASP A 50 2.97 -19.00 -4.04
CA ASP A 50 1.57 -18.58 -3.88
C ASP A 50 1.36 -17.69 -2.65
N ALA A 51 2.06 -17.98 -1.56
CA ALA A 51 1.99 -17.17 -0.34
C ALA A 51 2.64 -15.79 -0.52
N LEU A 52 3.79 -15.72 -1.22
CA LEU A 52 4.46 -14.46 -1.53
C LEU A 52 3.63 -13.60 -2.48
N ASP A 53 3.02 -14.20 -3.50
CA ASP A 53 2.13 -13.51 -4.44
C ASP A 53 0.89 -12.95 -3.72
N TYR A 54 0.35 -13.70 -2.75
CA TYR A 54 -0.76 -13.21 -1.92
C TYR A 54 -0.36 -12.01 -1.06
N VAL A 55 0.79 -12.06 -0.38
CA VAL A 55 1.30 -10.94 0.41
C VAL A 55 1.55 -9.72 -0.47
N GLU A 56 2.12 -9.91 -1.66
CA GLU A 56 2.28 -8.83 -2.64
C GLU A 56 0.94 -8.16 -2.99
N SER A 57 -0.11 -8.95 -3.24
CA SER A 57 -1.45 -8.42 -3.52
C SER A 57 -2.01 -7.57 -2.37
N LEU A 58 -1.71 -7.93 -1.12
CA LEU A 58 -2.11 -7.16 0.07
C LEU A 58 -1.35 -5.84 0.16
N ILE A 59 -0.04 -5.85 -0.14
CA ILE A 59 0.79 -4.64 -0.17
C ILE A 59 0.31 -3.67 -1.25
N LEU A 60 0.01 -4.17 -2.45
CA LEU A 60 -0.52 -3.36 -3.54
C LEU A 60 -1.90 -2.77 -3.20
N ARG A 61 -2.77 -3.57 -2.57
CA ARG A 61 -4.06 -3.07 -2.06
C ARG A 61 -3.86 -1.97 -1.03
N MET A 62 -2.93 -2.14 -0.11
CA MET A 62 -2.57 -1.14 0.89
C MET A 62 -2.02 0.14 0.26
N LEU A 63 -1.18 0.02 -0.77
CA LEU A 63 -0.69 1.15 -1.56
C LEU A 63 -1.84 1.88 -2.25
N GLY A 64 -2.81 1.16 -2.82
CA GLY A 64 -4.02 1.76 -3.39
C GLY A 64 -4.87 2.51 -2.36
N MET A 65 -5.02 1.97 -1.15
CA MET A 65 -5.72 2.66 -0.06
C MET A 65 -5.00 3.94 0.35
N LEU A 66 -3.67 3.90 0.49
CA LEU A 66 -2.85 5.06 0.85
C LEU A 66 -2.76 6.11 -0.26
N CYS A 67 -2.84 5.71 -1.54
CA CYS A 67 -2.84 6.59 -2.69
C CYS A 67 -4.25 6.96 -3.20
N GLY A 68 -5.29 6.68 -2.41
CA GLY A 68 -6.68 6.99 -2.76
C GLY A 68 -6.92 8.47 -3.06
N HIS A 69 -8.00 8.80 -3.76
CA HIS A 69 -8.25 10.18 -4.19
C HIS A 69 -8.62 11.09 -3.00
N PRO A 70 -8.06 12.32 -2.90
CA PRO A 70 -7.04 12.92 -3.78
C PRO A 70 -5.64 12.33 -3.51
N PRO A 71 -4.78 12.07 -4.51
CA PRO A 71 -3.47 11.48 -4.25
C PRO A 71 -2.65 12.36 -3.28
N PRO A 72 -1.90 11.76 -2.34
CA PRO A 72 -1.08 12.52 -1.40
C PRO A 72 -0.01 13.32 -2.17
N GLN A 73 0.12 14.61 -1.87
CA GLN A 73 1.07 15.51 -2.55
C GLN A 73 2.31 15.77 -1.71
N THR A 74 2.21 15.56 -0.40
CA THR A 74 3.28 15.77 0.56
C THR A 74 3.50 14.53 1.43
N PRO A 75 4.71 14.35 2.01
CA PRO A 75 4.95 13.28 3.00
C PRO A 75 3.95 13.32 4.16
N GLN A 76 3.54 14.51 4.59
CA GLN A 76 2.58 14.73 5.67
C GLN A 76 1.19 14.19 5.32
N ASP A 77 0.76 14.28 4.06
CA ASP A 77 -0.50 13.68 3.61
C ASP A 77 -0.48 12.16 3.75
N VAL A 78 0.67 11.54 3.46
CA VAL A 78 0.86 10.10 3.66
C VAL A 78 0.85 9.76 5.15
N GLU A 79 1.51 10.55 6.00
CA GLU A 79 1.50 10.33 7.44
C GLU A 79 0.08 10.36 8.03
N GLU A 80 -0.73 11.36 7.65
CA GLU A 80 -2.11 11.48 8.12
C GLU A 80 -2.98 10.30 7.65
N ARG A 81 -2.78 9.82 6.43
CA ARG A 81 -3.49 8.64 5.91
C ARG A 81 -3.12 7.37 6.66
N VAL A 82 -1.84 7.19 6.97
CA VAL A 82 -1.37 6.06 7.77
C VAL A 82 -2.03 6.11 9.15
N ARG A 83 -2.07 7.27 9.82
CA ARG A 83 -2.75 7.42 11.13
C ARG A 83 -4.23 7.08 11.10
N ARG A 84 -4.93 7.41 10.02
CA ARG A 84 -6.37 7.13 9.88
C ARG A 84 -6.68 5.70 9.49
N THR A 85 -5.79 5.06 8.74
CA THR A 85 -6.03 3.75 8.13
C THR A 85 -5.47 2.61 8.98
N PHE A 86 -4.32 2.81 9.62
CA PHE A 86 -3.62 1.76 10.35
C PHE A 86 -4.10 1.74 11.81
N PRO A 87 -4.40 0.56 12.37
CA PRO A 87 -4.75 0.45 13.78
C PRO A 87 -3.53 0.65 14.67
N THR A 88 -3.76 1.13 15.89
CA THR A 88 -2.71 1.19 16.92
C THR A 88 -2.34 -0.21 17.42
N PRO A 89 -1.05 -0.55 17.56
CA PRO A 89 0.14 0.31 17.49
C PRO A 89 0.87 0.36 16.12
N ILE A 90 0.31 -0.28 15.09
CA ILE A 90 0.98 -0.42 13.79
C ILE A 90 1.18 0.95 13.12
N ASP A 91 0.22 1.87 13.27
CA ASP A 91 0.34 3.25 12.80
C ASP A 91 1.64 3.92 13.31
N ARG A 92 1.95 3.77 14.60
CA ARG A 92 3.11 4.40 15.23
C ARG A 92 4.42 3.80 14.74
N TRP A 93 4.48 2.47 14.60
CA TRP A 93 5.66 1.79 14.09
C TRP A 93 5.91 2.13 12.62
N ALA A 94 4.86 2.09 11.79
CA ALA A 94 4.94 2.43 10.38
C ALA A 94 5.43 3.87 10.18
N LEU A 95 4.90 4.84 10.94
CA LEU A 95 5.34 6.23 10.86
C LEU A 95 6.78 6.44 11.29
N ARG A 96 7.21 5.80 12.39
CA ARG A 96 8.59 5.90 12.87
C ARG A 96 9.55 5.34 11.84
N ASP A 97 9.30 4.12 11.36
CA ASP A 97 10.18 3.45 10.41
C ASP A 97 10.24 4.21 9.07
N ALA A 98 9.12 4.81 8.62
CA ALA A 98 9.09 5.66 7.44
C ALA A 98 9.91 6.95 7.61
N ARG A 99 9.84 7.60 8.78
CA ARG A 99 10.66 8.79 9.11
C ARG A 99 12.14 8.45 9.15
N ASP A 100 12.50 7.34 9.79
CA ASP A 100 13.89 6.87 9.85
C ASP A 100 14.45 6.57 8.45
N ALA A 101 13.61 6.02 7.55
CA ALA A 101 13.98 5.79 6.16
C ALA A 101 14.19 7.11 5.36
N LEU A 102 13.34 8.12 5.58
CA LEU A 102 13.50 9.44 4.95
C LEU A 102 14.79 10.15 5.38
N GLU A 103 15.18 10.02 6.65
CA GLU A 103 16.44 10.62 7.13
C GLU A 103 17.67 9.89 6.58
N LYS A 104 17.63 8.55 6.50
CA LYS A 104 18.70 7.74 5.87
C LYS A 104 18.83 7.96 4.37
N GLY A 105 17.75 8.36 3.70
CA GLY A 105 17.75 8.65 2.26
C GLY A 105 18.29 10.05 1.90
N LYS A 106 18.50 10.93 2.89
CA LYS A 106 19.08 12.28 2.70
C LYS A 106 20.61 12.31 2.78
N THR A 107 21.23 11.25 3.28
CA THR A 107 22.69 11.05 3.35
C THR A 107 23.19 10.27 2.14
#